data_AF-A0A1H9PN70-F1
#
_entry.id   AF-A0A1H9PN70-F1
#
_cell.length_a   1.000
_cell.length_b   1.000
_cell.length_c   1.000
_cell.angle_alpha   90.00
_cell.angle_beta   90.00
_cell.angle_gamma   90.00
#
_symmetry.space_group_name_H-M   'P 1'
#
loop_
_entity.id
_entity.type
_entity.pdbx_description
1 polymer ?
#
loop_
_entity_poly.entity_id
_entity_poly.type
_entity_poly.pdbx_seq_one_letter_code
_entity_poly.pdbx_strand_id
1 'polypeptide(L)'
;MGAVEQVFLECERARADGDLIQRVSASDKEYHFQNWVGERIEACGLAYDEPGRNTYPDFRLVNHPEGYEVKGLEFPGREADYDSNSQVPTGNHNGREVFYVFGRYPKAERGVDEYPVVDLVVCHGSFLNADTDYVHKNKSFRGFGSYGDILIRDRKMYVVPTPFALAAGTAGLATLIAPADYQVQSSELVQVGELNRVEIDEVLVSYEFNMQTNEMVTHKEPNPNAGIVHQFRAYRSRGAGDTKTVALKEPRS
;
A
#
# COMPACT_ATOMS: atom_id res chain seq x y z
N MET A 1 0.44 -13.89 18.83
CA MET A 1 0.39 -13.62 17.39
C MET A 1 0.30 -12.11 17.22
N GLY A 2 1.12 -11.50 16.38
CA GLY A 2 1.04 -10.06 16.10
C GLY A 2 -0.30 -9.68 15.45
N ALA A 3 -0.67 -8.40 15.47
CA ALA A 3 -1.91 -7.96 14.84
C ALA A 3 -1.86 -8.12 13.32
N VAL A 4 -0.74 -7.73 12.66
CA VAL A 4 -0.52 -8.01 11.22
C VAL A 4 -0.71 -9.48 10.85
N GLU A 5 -0.23 -10.40 11.69
CA GLU A 5 -0.33 -11.84 11.42
C GLU A 5 -1.79 -12.32 11.49
N GLN A 6 -2.55 -11.84 12.48
CA GLN A 6 -3.99 -12.14 12.61
C GLN A 6 -4.76 -11.61 11.40
N VAL A 7 -4.56 -10.33 11.05
CA VAL A 7 -5.24 -9.70 9.93
C VAL A 7 -4.88 -10.39 8.61
N PHE A 8 -3.60 -10.72 8.40
CA PHE A 8 -3.17 -11.42 7.19
C PHE A 8 -3.79 -12.82 7.07
N LEU A 9 -3.74 -13.62 8.14
CA LEU A 9 -4.31 -14.97 8.13
C LEU A 9 -5.83 -14.95 7.95
N GLU A 10 -6.53 -14.01 8.57
CA GLU A 10 -7.98 -13.86 8.40
C GLU A 10 -8.35 -13.38 6.98
N CYS A 11 -7.57 -12.46 6.39
CA CYS A 11 -7.75 -12.11 4.99
C CYS A 11 -7.48 -13.29 4.05
N GLU A 12 -6.47 -14.12 4.34
CA GLU A 12 -6.18 -15.32 3.55
C GLU A 12 -7.33 -16.33 3.65
N ARG A 13 -7.80 -16.62 4.87
CA ARG A 13 -8.93 -17.52 5.12
C ARG A 13 -10.17 -17.03 4.37
N ALA A 14 -10.55 -15.77 4.56
CA ALA A 14 -11.71 -15.18 3.92
C ALA A 14 -11.62 -15.25 2.39
N ARG A 15 -10.45 -14.99 1.82
CA ARG A 15 -10.21 -15.14 0.38
C ARG A 15 -10.36 -16.60 -0.08
N ALA A 16 -9.83 -17.55 0.68
CA ALA A 16 -9.87 -18.97 0.34
C ALA A 16 -11.27 -19.56 0.46
N ASP A 17 -12.02 -19.17 1.48
CA ASP A 17 -13.39 -19.61 1.76
C ASP A 17 -14.44 -18.92 0.86
N GLY A 18 -14.04 -17.86 0.15
CA GLY A 18 -14.88 -17.16 -0.81
C GLY A 18 -15.75 -16.06 -0.19
N ASP A 19 -15.32 -15.44 0.91
CA ASP A 19 -15.93 -14.21 1.42
C ASP A 19 -15.76 -13.12 0.36
N LEU A 20 -16.86 -12.75 -0.31
CA LEU A 20 -16.83 -11.85 -1.46
C LEU A 20 -16.73 -10.39 -1.00
N ILE A 21 -16.02 -9.58 -1.78
CA ILE A 21 -16.14 -8.13 -1.70
C ILE A 21 -17.55 -7.75 -2.13
N GLN A 22 -18.24 -6.93 -1.33
CA GLN A 22 -19.56 -6.40 -1.66
C GLN A 22 -19.48 -4.92 -2.06
N ARG A 23 -19.98 -4.61 -3.25
CA ARG A 23 -20.10 -3.24 -3.72
C ARG A 23 -21.39 -2.63 -3.20
N VAL A 24 -21.28 -1.64 -2.32
CA VAL A 24 -22.45 -0.99 -1.68
C VAL A 24 -23.24 -0.11 -2.66
N SER A 25 -22.58 0.46 -3.67
CA SER A 25 -23.26 1.21 -4.74
C SER A 25 -22.44 1.26 -6.03
N ALA A 26 -23.10 1.51 -7.17
CA ALA A 26 -22.41 1.70 -8.45
C ALA A 26 -21.43 2.91 -8.47
N SER A 27 -21.61 3.87 -7.54
CA SER A 27 -20.71 5.01 -7.32
C SER A 27 -19.57 4.73 -6.35
N ASP A 28 -19.60 3.59 -5.65
CA ASP A 28 -18.58 3.20 -4.69
C ASP A 28 -17.40 2.57 -5.42
N LYS A 29 -16.44 3.41 -5.78
CA LYS A 29 -15.24 3.02 -6.53
C LYS A 29 -14.08 2.55 -5.67
N GLU A 30 -14.08 2.86 -4.37
CA GLU A 30 -12.89 2.74 -3.53
C GLU A 30 -13.13 1.97 -2.22
N TYR A 31 -14.35 2.02 -1.66
CA TYR A 31 -14.57 1.58 -0.28
C TYR A 31 -14.94 0.10 -0.15
N HIS A 32 -15.38 -0.56 -1.22
CA HIS A 32 -15.79 -1.96 -1.16
C HIS A 32 -14.68 -2.90 -0.69
N PHE A 33 -13.44 -2.73 -1.17
CA PHE A 33 -12.32 -3.54 -0.70
C PHE A 33 -11.86 -3.12 0.70
N GLN A 34 -11.94 -1.83 1.02
CA GLN A 34 -11.69 -1.32 2.38
C GLN A 34 -12.66 -1.94 3.39
N ASN A 35 -13.96 -2.02 3.07
CA ASN A 35 -14.97 -2.67 3.89
C ASN A 35 -14.66 -4.15 4.10
N TRP A 36 -14.31 -4.86 3.02
CA TRP A 36 -13.93 -6.26 3.09
C TRP A 36 -12.76 -6.49 4.05
N VAL A 37 -11.71 -5.66 3.98
CA VAL A 37 -10.58 -5.70 4.93
C VAL A 37 -11.03 -5.33 6.36
N GLY A 38 -11.89 -4.31 6.50
CA GLY A 38 -12.43 -3.89 7.80
C GLY A 38 -13.16 -5.03 8.51
N GLU A 39 -14.00 -5.77 7.81
CA GLU A 39 -14.68 -6.96 8.35
C GLU A 39 -13.68 -8.03 8.82
N ARG A 40 -12.50 -8.14 8.19
CA ARG A 40 -11.44 -9.08 8.61
C ARG A 40 -10.75 -8.63 9.89
N ILE A 41 -10.51 -7.33 10.02
CA ILE A 41 -10.00 -6.72 11.25
C ILE A 41 -11.00 -6.94 12.40
N GLU A 42 -12.30 -6.78 12.13
CA GLU A 42 -13.37 -7.03 13.09
C GLU A 42 -13.50 -8.51 13.47
N ALA A 43 -13.37 -9.43 12.51
CA ALA A 43 -13.37 -10.86 12.75
C ALA A 43 -12.20 -11.31 13.65
N CYS A 44 -11.07 -10.59 13.60
CA CYS A 44 -9.95 -10.78 14.53
C CYS A 44 -10.22 -10.22 15.94
N GLY A 45 -11.33 -9.50 16.16
CA GLY A 45 -11.65 -8.83 17.42
C GLY A 45 -10.75 -7.61 17.70
N LEU A 46 -10.14 -7.03 16.67
CA LEU A 46 -9.23 -5.89 16.81
C LEU A 46 -10.01 -4.58 16.75
N ALA A 47 -9.91 -3.78 17.81
CA ALA A 47 -10.50 -2.45 17.84
C ALA A 47 -9.66 -1.44 17.04
N TYR A 48 -10.33 -0.60 16.27
CA TYR A 48 -9.73 0.49 15.50
C TYR A 48 -10.53 1.79 15.64
N ASP A 49 -9.87 2.93 15.49
CA ASP A 49 -10.53 4.24 15.47
C ASP A 49 -11.49 4.34 14.28
N GLU A 50 -12.61 5.07 14.43
CA GLU A 50 -13.55 5.29 13.32
C GLU A 50 -12.81 5.76 12.05
N PRO A 51 -12.95 5.04 10.92
CA PRO A 51 -12.29 5.41 9.68
C PRO A 51 -12.85 6.74 9.18
N GLY A 52 -11.97 7.70 8.92
CA GLY A 52 -12.34 9.00 8.36
C GLY A 52 -11.82 9.13 6.93
N ARG A 53 -12.63 9.63 6.00
CA ARG A 53 -12.31 9.76 4.55
C ARG A 53 -11.00 10.48 4.20
N ASN A 54 -10.39 11.21 5.13
CA ASN A 54 -9.11 11.91 4.93
C ASN A 54 -8.10 11.57 6.04
N THR A 55 -8.22 10.40 6.64
CA THR A 55 -7.38 9.98 7.77
C THR A 55 -6.45 8.87 7.30
N TYR A 56 -5.20 8.95 7.72
CA TYR A 56 -4.17 8.00 7.36
C TYR A 56 -3.57 7.36 8.62
N PRO A 57 -3.29 6.05 8.62
CA PRO A 57 -3.80 5.06 7.66
C PRO A 57 -5.33 4.84 7.80
N ASP A 58 -5.94 4.19 6.80
CA ASP A 58 -7.38 3.88 6.75
C ASP A 58 -7.91 3.25 8.06
N PHE A 59 -7.19 2.26 8.59
CA PHE A 59 -7.50 1.62 9.87
C PHE A 59 -6.38 1.86 10.87
N ARG A 60 -6.70 2.40 12.05
CA ARG A 60 -5.73 2.68 13.12
C ARG A 60 -6.11 1.85 14.33
N LEU A 61 -5.32 0.81 14.63
CA LEU A 61 -5.63 -0.03 15.77
C LEU A 61 -5.50 0.76 17.08
N VAL A 62 -6.37 0.44 18.05
CA VAL A 62 -6.41 1.13 19.35
C VAL A 62 -5.42 0.51 20.32
N ASN A 63 -5.42 -0.82 20.42
CA ASN A 63 -4.62 -1.57 21.41
C ASN A 63 -3.25 -2.00 20.86
N HIS A 64 -2.98 -1.70 19.59
CA HIS A 64 -1.73 -2.03 18.91
C HIS A 64 -1.22 -0.77 18.22
N PRO A 65 0.09 -0.46 18.30
CA PRO A 65 0.69 0.65 17.57
C PRO A 65 0.86 0.27 16.08
N GLU A 66 -0.24 -0.11 15.44
CA GLU A 66 -0.28 -0.62 14.06
C GLU A 66 -1.46 0.04 13.33
N GLY A 67 -1.28 0.27 12.03
CA GLY A 67 -2.38 0.67 11.16
C GLY A 67 -2.28 0.08 9.76
N TYR A 68 -3.41 0.06 9.06
CA TYR A 68 -3.54 -0.54 7.74
C TYR A 68 -4.03 0.49 6.73
N GLU A 69 -3.28 0.67 5.66
CA GLU A 69 -3.67 1.43 4.48
C GLU A 69 -4.15 0.47 3.40
N VAL A 70 -5.37 0.63 2.90
CA VAL A 70 -5.99 -0.34 1.99
C VAL A 70 -5.95 0.17 0.55
N LYS A 71 -5.60 -0.72 -0.37
CA LYS A 71 -5.52 -0.43 -1.81
C LYS A 71 -6.14 -1.57 -2.62
N GLY A 72 -7.36 -1.31 -3.10
CA GLY A 72 -8.07 -2.19 -4.01
C GLY A 72 -7.69 -1.91 -5.47
N LEU A 73 -7.44 -2.96 -6.26
CA LEU A 73 -7.02 -2.84 -7.66
C LEU A 73 -7.85 -3.77 -8.56
N GLU A 74 -8.45 -3.20 -9.62
CA GLU A 74 -9.15 -3.99 -10.64
C GLU A 74 -8.18 -4.83 -11.49
N PHE A 75 -8.56 -6.08 -11.77
CA PHE A 75 -7.80 -7.07 -12.53
C PHE A 75 -8.68 -7.77 -13.59
N PRO A 76 -8.19 -8.05 -14.81
CA PRO A 76 -6.92 -7.59 -15.39
C PRO A 76 -6.96 -6.06 -15.62
N GLY A 77 -5.93 -5.35 -15.16
CA GLY A 77 -5.94 -3.90 -15.09
C GLY A 77 -4.63 -3.33 -14.58
N ARG A 78 -4.71 -2.33 -13.69
CA ARG A 78 -3.55 -1.62 -13.15
C ARG A 78 -2.79 -2.55 -12.18
N GLU A 79 -1.69 -3.14 -12.65
CA GLU A 79 -0.79 -3.96 -11.82
C GLU A 79 0.44 -3.18 -11.36
N ALA A 80 0.93 -2.24 -12.18
CA ALA A 80 2.25 -1.65 -12.00
C ALA A 80 2.34 -0.70 -10.80
N ASP A 81 1.32 0.12 -10.59
CA ASP A 81 1.36 1.23 -9.64
C ASP A 81 -0.04 1.58 -9.11
N TYR A 82 -0.09 2.47 -8.12
CA TYR A 82 -1.31 3.07 -7.59
C TYR A 82 -1.09 4.55 -7.29
N ASP A 83 -2.17 5.32 -7.20
CA ASP A 83 -2.09 6.74 -6.86
C ASP A 83 -2.13 6.92 -5.34
N SER A 84 -1.13 7.64 -4.83
CA SER A 84 -1.02 8.05 -3.44
C SER A 84 -1.19 9.57 -3.40
N ASN A 85 -2.22 10.03 -2.68
CA ASN A 85 -2.60 11.44 -2.65
C ASN A 85 -2.15 12.05 -1.34
N SER A 86 -1.33 13.11 -1.40
CA SER A 86 -0.94 13.90 -0.23
C SER A 86 -0.17 13.17 0.89
N GLN A 87 0.06 11.86 0.79
CA GLN A 87 0.84 11.07 1.73
C GLN A 87 1.61 9.98 0.99
N VAL A 88 2.93 10.13 0.87
CA VAL A 88 3.80 9.06 0.35
C VAL A 88 3.72 7.83 1.26
N PRO A 89 3.94 6.62 0.73
CA PRO A 89 3.99 5.44 1.56
C PRO A 89 5.06 5.61 2.63
N THR A 90 4.73 5.18 3.85
CA THR A 90 5.67 5.16 4.97
C THR A 90 5.43 3.89 5.77
N GLY A 91 6.51 3.31 6.29
CA GLY A 91 6.43 2.23 7.27
C GLY A 91 6.03 2.70 8.66
N ASN A 92 6.19 3.99 8.97
CA ASN A 92 5.86 4.53 10.28
C ASN A 92 5.07 5.83 10.16
N HIS A 93 3.98 5.94 10.93
CA HIS A 93 3.17 7.16 11.00
C HIS A 93 2.69 7.43 12.42
N ASN A 94 3.11 8.55 13.00
CA ASN A 94 2.74 8.96 14.36
C ASN A 94 2.94 7.84 15.40
N GLY A 95 4.07 7.14 15.32
CA GLY A 95 4.45 6.06 16.23
C GLY A 95 3.71 4.74 15.99
N ARG A 96 3.03 4.58 14.84
CA ARG A 96 2.43 3.32 14.41
C ARG A 96 3.23 2.73 13.27
N GLU A 97 3.46 1.42 13.33
CA GLU A 97 3.85 0.66 12.15
C GLU A 97 2.67 0.65 11.17
N VAL A 98 2.95 0.85 9.89
CA VAL A 98 1.93 0.93 8.85
C VAL A 98 2.14 -0.19 7.86
N PHE A 99 1.12 -1.03 7.74
CA PHE A 99 1.04 -2.07 6.71
C PHE A 99 0.08 -1.63 5.62
N TYR A 100 0.40 -1.96 4.38
CA TYR A 100 -0.45 -1.76 3.23
C TYR A 100 -1.11 -3.08 2.87
N VAL A 101 -2.43 -3.07 2.69
CA VAL A 101 -3.21 -4.23 2.25
C VAL A 101 -3.62 -4.01 0.80
N PHE A 102 -2.97 -4.73 -0.11
CA PHE A 102 -3.29 -4.72 -1.53
C PHE A 102 -4.12 -5.94 -1.89
N GLY A 103 -5.29 -5.73 -2.48
CA GLY A 103 -6.13 -6.79 -3.03
C GLY A 103 -6.43 -6.53 -4.50
N ARG A 104 -6.28 -7.56 -5.32
CA ARG A 104 -6.77 -7.54 -6.70
C ARG A 104 -8.10 -8.24 -6.80
N TYR A 105 -9.04 -7.66 -7.53
CA TYR A 105 -10.36 -8.23 -7.77
C TYR A 105 -10.77 -8.06 -9.23
N PRO A 106 -11.68 -8.91 -9.76
CA PRO A 106 -12.07 -8.82 -11.15
C PRO A 106 -12.68 -7.45 -11.46
N LYS A 107 -12.47 -6.96 -12.69
CA LYS A 107 -13.19 -5.80 -13.21
C LYS A 107 -14.69 -5.99 -13.03
N ALA A 108 -15.36 -4.96 -12.53
CA ALA A 108 -16.78 -5.02 -12.30
C ALA A 108 -17.55 -5.24 -13.61
N GLU A 109 -18.31 -6.31 -13.67
CA GLU A 109 -19.27 -6.55 -14.75
C GLU A 109 -20.63 -5.91 -14.42
N ARG A 110 -21.38 -5.51 -15.45
CA ARG A 110 -22.67 -4.85 -15.26
C ARG A 110 -23.65 -5.83 -14.60
N GLY A 111 -24.20 -5.44 -13.44
CA GLY A 111 -25.13 -6.28 -12.67
C GLY A 111 -24.43 -7.26 -11.72
N VAL A 112 -23.11 -7.21 -11.61
CA VAL A 112 -22.34 -7.94 -10.59
C VAL A 112 -21.90 -6.94 -9.52
N ASP A 113 -22.39 -7.17 -8.30
CA ASP A 113 -22.08 -6.35 -7.12
C ASP A 113 -21.25 -7.12 -6.07
N GLU A 114 -20.91 -8.37 -6.36
CA GLU A 114 -20.06 -9.19 -5.49
C GLU A 114 -18.92 -9.82 -6.30
N TYR A 115 -17.71 -9.82 -5.75
CA TYR A 115 -16.56 -10.39 -6.45
C TYR A 115 -15.48 -10.89 -5.48
N PRO A 116 -14.73 -11.92 -5.88
CA PRO A 116 -13.68 -12.48 -5.03
C PRO A 116 -12.43 -11.59 -5.01
N VAL A 117 -11.62 -11.75 -3.96
CA VAL A 117 -10.21 -11.32 -3.97
C VAL A 117 -9.39 -12.37 -4.73
N VAL A 118 -8.75 -11.98 -5.83
CA VAL A 118 -7.94 -12.87 -6.69
C VAL A 118 -6.56 -13.10 -6.08
N ASP A 119 -5.92 -12.02 -5.65
CA ASP A 119 -4.57 -11.99 -5.07
C ASP A 119 -4.56 -11.00 -3.90
N LEU A 120 -3.75 -11.28 -2.90
CA LEU A 120 -3.60 -10.41 -1.72
C LEU A 120 -2.12 -10.24 -1.38
N VAL A 121 -1.67 -9.02 -1.17
CA VAL A 121 -0.36 -8.76 -0.54
C VAL A 121 -0.55 -7.78 0.61
N VAL A 122 -0.15 -8.21 1.80
CA VAL A 122 0.04 -7.32 2.94
C VAL A 122 1.53 -7.02 3.02
N CYS A 123 1.94 -5.76 2.92
CA CYS A 123 3.36 -5.40 3.02
C CYS A 123 3.58 -4.21 3.95
N HIS A 124 4.66 -4.25 4.72
CA HIS A 124 5.07 -3.08 5.51
C HIS A 124 5.36 -1.88 4.61
N GLY A 125 4.97 -0.67 5.02
CA GLY A 125 5.09 0.53 4.18
C GLY A 125 6.52 0.85 3.75
N SER A 126 7.53 0.46 4.54
CA SER A 126 8.95 0.62 4.17
C SER A 126 9.37 -0.21 2.95
N PHE A 127 8.60 -1.24 2.58
CA PHE A 127 8.82 -2.00 1.35
C PHE A 127 8.52 -1.16 0.08
N LEU A 128 7.58 -0.23 0.19
CA LEU A 128 7.18 0.67 -0.90
C LEU A 128 8.09 1.91 -0.96
N ASN A 129 8.44 2.45 0.21
CA ASN A 129 9.29 3.64 0.34
C ASN A 129 9.99 3.63 1.71
N ALA A 130 11.31 3.71 1.73
CA ALA A 130 12.11 3.63 2.95
C ALA A 130 12.03 4.90 3.82
N ASP A 131 11.77 6.06 3.22
CA ASP A 131 11.71 7.34 3.92
C ASP A 131 10.44 7.45 4.79
N THR A 132 10.62 7.80 6.06
CA THR A 132 9.55 8.01 7.05
C THR A 132 9.38 9.48 7.47
N ASP A 133 10.28 10.37 7.08
CA ASP A 133 10.39 11.73 7.63
C ASP A 133 9.71 12.78 6.74
N TYR A 134 9.29 12.40 5.53
CA TYR A 134 8.62 13.32 4.63
C TYR A 134 7.24 13.75 5.16
N VAL A 135 7.16 15.02 5.56
CA VAL A 135 5.90 15.66 5.96
C VAL A 135 5.32 16.45 4.79
N HIS A 136 4.23 15.94 4.21
CA HIS A 136 3.49 16.69 3.21
C HIS A 136 2.82 17.93 3.83
N LYS A 137 3.08 19.11 3.24
CA LYS A 137 2.44 20.36 3.65
C LYS A 137 1.44 20.79 2.58
N ASN A 138 0.16 20.86 2.96
CA ASN A 138 -0.89 21.43 2.12
C ASN A 138 -0.70 22.96 2.00
N LYS A 139 0.06 23.40 0.99
CA LYS A 139 0.25 24.82 0.68
C LYS A 139 -0.75 25.28 -0.38
N SER A 140 -1.04 26.58 -0.40
CA SER A 140 -1.86 27.19 -1.44
C SER A 140 -1.46 28.65 -1.64
N PHE A 141 -1.66 29.17 -2.85
CA PHE A 141 -1.36 30.55 -3.19
C PHE A 141 -2.36 31.10 -4.21
N ARG A 142 -2.58 32.42 -4.17
CA ARG A 142 -3.48 33.16 -5.08
C ARG A 142 -2.67 33.85 -6.19
N GLY A 143 -3.37 34.49 -7.13
CA GLY A 143 -2.74 35.21 -8.25
C GLY A 143 -2.78 34.44 -9.57
N PHE A 144 -3.56 33.36 -9.66
CA PHE A 144 -3.72 32.59 -10.89
C PHE A 144 -4.94 33.03 -11.71
N GLY A 145 -4.90 32.78 -13.02
CA GLY A 145 -5.91 33.20 -13.99
C GLY A 145 -5.80 34.67 -14.40
N SER A 146 -6.52 35.06 -15.45
CA SER A 146 -6.48 36.44 -15.99
C SER A 146 -6.93 37.51 -14.99
N TYR A 147 -7.74 37.13 -14.00
CA TYR A 147 -8.23 38.02 -12.94
C TYR A 147 -7.46 37.86 -11.61
N GLY A 148 -6.52 36.90 -11.53
CA GLY A 148 -5.67 36.68 -10.35
C GLY A 148 -6.39 36.14 -9.11
N ASP A 149 -7.68 35.83 -9.19
CA ASP A 149 -8.52 35.40 -8.07
C ASP A 149 -8.57 33.87 -7.87
N ILE A 150 -8.02 33.11 -8.82
CA ILE A 150 -7.94 31.65 -8.72
C ILE A 150 -6.86 31.25 -7.71
N LEU A 151 -7.25 30.36 -6.79
CA LEU A 151 -6.37 29.75 -5.80
C LEU A 151 -5.74 28.47 -6.38
N ILE A 152 -4.42 28.41 -6.43
CA ILE A 152 -3.70 27.15 -6.66
C ILE A 152 -3.53 26.45 -5.32
N ARG A 153 -3.91 25.17 -5.29
CA ARG A 153 -3.60 24.26 -4.18
C ARG A 153 -2.40 23.41 -4.58
N ASP A 154 -1.32 23.52 -3.82
CA ASP A 154 -0.14 22.69 -3.98
C ASP A 154 -0.41 21.32 -3.35
N ARG A 155 -0.92 20.41 -4.17
CA ARG A 155 -1.16 19.01 -3.82
C ARG A 155 -0.33 18.14 -4.75
N LYS A 156 0.38 17.17 -4.19
CA LYS A 156 1.15 16.19 -4.95
C LYS A 156 0.37 14.91 -5.10
N MET A 157 0.36 14.40 -6.32
CA MET A 157 -0.15 13.08 -6.69
C MET A 157 1.07 12.21 -6.95
N TYR A 158 1.26 11.15 -6.18
CA TYR A 158 2.37 10.22 -6.35
C TYR A 158 1.87 8.97 -7.07
N VAL A 159 2.67 8.46 -8.00
CA VAL A 159 2.45 7.16 -8.62
C VAL A 159 3.46 6.20 -8.00
N VAL A 160 2.97 5.29 -7.18
CA VAL A 160 3.80 4.41 -6.34
C VAL A 160 3.70 2.98 -6.89
N PRO A 161 4.81 2.23 -7.02
CA PRO A 161 4.75 0.85 -7.47
C PRO A 161 3.95 -0.03 -6.48
N THR A 162 3.16 -0.96 -7.00
CA THR A 162 2.49 -1.95 -6.15
C THR A 162 3.47 -3.06 -5.72
N PRO A 163 3.20 -3.81 -4.65
CA PRO A 163 3.99 -5.00 -4.35
C PRO A 163 3.90 -6.07 -5.46
N PHE A 164 2.83 -6.10 -6.27
CA PHE A 164 2.74 -6.98 -7.44
C PHE A 164 3.75 -6.60 -8.52
N ALA A 165 4.07 -5.31 -8.67
CA ALA A 165 5.10 -4.84 -9.59
C ALA A 165 6.52 -5.06 -9.05
N LEU A 166 6.69 -5.01 -7.73
CA LEU A 166 7.99 -5.16 -7.07
C LEU A 166 8.39 -6.63 -6.85
N ALA A 167 7.43 -7.54 -6.64
CA ALA A 167 7.70 -8.93 -6.30
C ALA A 167 7.10 -9.90 -7.33
N ALA A 168 7.84 -10.97 -7.61
CA ALA A 168 7.40 -12.13 -8.36
C ALA A 168 6.86 -13.21 -7.43
N GLY A 169 6.05 -14.11 -7.98
CA GLY A 169 5.48 -15.24 -7.25
C GLY A 169 4.28 -14.91 -6.38
N THR A 170 3.78 -13.66 -6.38
CA THR A 170 2.59 -13.21 -5.63
C THR A 170 1.25 -13.50 -6.33
N ALA A 171 1.28 -13.82 -7.63
CA ALA A 171 0.09 -14.00 -8.43
C ALA A 171 -0.80 -15.18 -7.96
N GLY A 172 -2.09 -14.93 -7.82
CA GLY A 172 -3.13 -15.86 -7.38
C GLY A 172 -3.04 -16.30 -5.91
N LEU A 173 -2.21 -15.63 -5.10
CA LEU A 173 -1.88 -16.05 -3.74
C LEU A 173 -1.98 -14.88 -2.76
N ALA A 174 -2.10 -15.21 -1.48
CA ALA A 174 -1.90 -14.27 -0.38
C ALA A 174 -0.42 -14.28 0.03
N THR A 175 0.19 -13.11 0.26
CA THR A 175 1.59 -13.01 0.74
C THR A 175 1.72 -11.88 1.76
N LEU A 176 2.34 -12.16 2.90
CA LEU A 176 2.76 -11.15 3.87
C LEU A 176 4.23 -10.80 3.63
N ILE A 177 4.57 -9.52 3.48
CA ILE A 177 5.95 -9.03 3.34
C ILE A 177 6.25 -8.10 4.51
N ALA A 178 7.12 -8.54 5.42
CA ALA A 178 7.48 -7.79 6.61
C ALA A 178 9.00 -7.52 6.65
N PRO A 179 9.47 -6.52 7.41
CA PRO A 179 10.89 -6.31 7.68
C PRO A 179 11.55 -7.59 8.21
N ALA A 180 12.81 -7.84 7.86
CA ALA A 180 13.49 -9.08 8.20
C ALA A 180 13.69 -9.28 9.72
N ASP A 181 13.65 -8.20 10.49
CA ASP A 181 13.71 -8.20 11.96
C ASP A 181 12.34 -8.43 12.62
N TYR A 182 11.23 -8.38 11.87
CA TYR A 182 9.90 -8.75 12.35
C TYR A 182 9.89 -10.21 12.84
N GLN A 183 9.51 -10.39 14.09
CA GLN A 183 9.47 -11.70 14.75
C GLN A 183 8.09 -12.34 14.58
N VAL A 184 7.98 -13.25 13.61
CA VAL A 184 6.76 -14.05 13.40
C VAL A 184 6.48 -14.92 14.62
N GLN A 185 5.25 -14.86 15.12
CA GLN A 185 4.83 -15.62 16.30
C GLN A 185 3.93 -16.82 15.94
N SER A 186 3.26 -16.78 14.79
CA SER A 186 2.36 -17.84 14.33
C SER A 186 3.11 -18.99 13.68
N SER A 187 2.79 -20.22 14.09
CA SER A 187 3.27 -21.45 13.46
C SER A 187 2.62 -21.74 12.10
N GLU A 188 1.54 -21.03 11.78
CA GLU A 188 0.82 -21.12 10.51
C GLU A 188 1.55 -20.38 9.38
N LEU A 189 2.46 -19.47 9.72
CA LEU A 189 3.23 -18.73 8.72
C LEU A 189 4.52 -19.46 8.35
N VAL A 190 4.74 -19.59 7.04
CA VAL A 190 5.94 -20.19 6.44
C VAL A 190 6.65 -19.12 5.65
N GLN A 191 7.96 -18.93 5.89
CA GLN A 191 8.78 -18.05 5.08
C GLN A 191 8.94 -18.65 3.67
N VAL A 192 8.63 -17.86 2.65
CA VAL A 192 8.68 -18.24 1.23
C VAL A 192 9.60 -17.37 0.39
N GLY A 193 10.29 -16.40 0.99
CA GLY A 193 11.20 -15.53 0.25
C GLY A 193 11.95 -14.53 1.11
N GLU A 194 13.05 -14.03 0.56
CA GLU A 194 13.85 -12.92 1.10
C GLU A 194 13.97 -11.86 0.00
N LEU A 195 13.70 -10.61 0.34
CA LEU A 195 13.68 -9.49 -0.61
C LEU A 195 14.56 -8.36 -0.08
N ASN A 196 15.51 -7.91 -0.90
CA ASN A 196 16.43 -6.84 -0.54
C ASN A 196 16.12 -5.61 -1.39
N ARG A 197 15.72 -4.52 -0.75
CA ARG A 197 15.53 -3.22 -1.40
C ARG A 197 16.75 -2.35 -1.12
N VAL A 198 17.27 -1.68 -2.14
CA VAL A 198 18.46 -0.83 -2.03
C VAL A 198 18.06 0.61 -2.32
N GLU A 199 18.52 1.52 -1.48
CA GLU A 199 18.35 2.95 -1.70
C GLU A 199 19.24 3.46 -2.84
N ILE A 200 18.65 4.29 -3.71
CA ILE A 200 19.29 4.81 -4.93
C ILE A 200 20.31 5.92 -4.64
N ASP A 201 21.21 6.18 -5.59
CA ASP A 201 22.31 7.15 -5.45
C ASP A 201 21.84 8.61 -5.32
N GLU A 202 20.79 9.00 -6.04
CA GLU A 202 20.28 10.37 -6.07
C GLU A 202 18.76 10.39 -5.93
N VAL A 203 18.24 11.32 -5.13
CA VAL A 203 16.80 11.53 -4.92
C VAL A 203 16.38 12.92 -5.40
N LEU A 204 15.13 13.04 -5.83
CA LEU A 204 14.55 14.32 -6.23
C LEU A 204 14.22 15.14 -4.97
N VAL A 205 14.80 16.33 -4.85
CA VAL A 205 14.61 17.22 -3.68
C VAL A 205 13.72 18.41 -3.99
N SER A 206 13.68 18.86 -5.24
CA SER A 206 12.81 19.95 -5.68
C SER A 206 12.50 19.87 -7.17
N TYR A 207 11.46 20.60 -7.57
CA TYR A 207 11.13 20.82 -8.96
C TYR A 207 10.51 22.22 -9.13
N GLU A 208 10.60 22.74 -10.34
CA GLU A 208 10.00 23.99 -10.77
C GLU A 208 9.12 23.73 -11.98
N PHE A 209 7.97 24.41 -12.05
CA PHE A 209 7.11 24.38 -13.22
C PHE A 209 6.82 25.80 -13.69
N ASN A 210 7.29 26.14 -14.90
CA ASN A 210 7.07 27.44 -15.49
C ASN A 210 5.75 27.42 -16.27
N MET A 211 4.73 28.14 -15.79
CA MET A 211 3.41 28.17 -16.43
C MET A 211 3.36 28.94 -17.76
N GLN A 212 4.39 29.72 -18.11
CA GLN A 212 4.47 30.42 -19.40
C GLN A 212 5.07 29.52 -20.48
N THR A 213 6.11 28.76 -20.15
CA THR A 213 6.80 27.86 -21.10
C THR A 213 6.27 26.43 -21.05
N ASN A 214 5.49 26.08 -20.02
CA ASN A 214 5.09 24.71 -19.66
C ASN A 214 6.28 23.76 -19.43
N GLU A 215 7.42 24.30 -19.03
CA GLU A 215 8.62 23.53 -18.75
C GLU A 215 8.67 23.11 -17.29
N MET A 216 9.08 21.86 -17.06
CA MET A 216 9.36 21.30 -15.75
C MET A 216 10.85 21.07 -15.61
N VAL A 217 11.45 21.62 -14.56
CA VAL A 217 12.85 21.38 -14.20
C VAL A 217 12.86 20.66 -12.87
N THR A 218 13.66 19.60 -12.76
CA THR A 218 13.80 18.81 -11.54
C THR A 218 15.23 18.89 -11.03
N HIS A 219 15.38 18.93 -9.71
CA HIS A 219 16.67 19.02 -9.04
C HIS A 219 16.86 17.79 -8.16
N LYS A 220 18.03 17.15 -8.30
CA LYS A 220 18.42 15.97 -7.54
C LYS A 220 19.60 16.29 -6.63
N GLU A 221 19.66 15.58 -5.51
CA GLU A 221 20.81 15.58 -4.62
C GLU A 221 21.21 14.13 -4.32
N PRO A 222 22.48 13.90 -3.93
CA PRO A 222 22.91 12.60 -3.44
C PRO A 222 22.02 12.13 -2.29
N ASN A 223 21.56 10.88 -2.35
CA ASN A 223 20.84 10.29 -1.24
C ASN A 223 21.82 9.99 -0.09
N PRO A 224 21.63 10.56 1.12
CA PRO A 224 22.51 10.26 2.26
C PRO A 224 22.52 8.76 2.64
N ASN A 225 21.47 8.03 2.26
CA ASN A 225 21.30 6.60 2.52
C ASN A 225 21.63 5.73 1.30
N ALA A 226 22.25 6.26 0.25
CA ALA A 226 22.59 5.51 -0.96
C ALA A 226 23.30 4.18 -0.63
N GLY A 227 22.82 3.09 -1.23
CA GLY A 227 23.37 1.75 -1.03
C GLY A 227 22.94 1.05 0.26
N ILE A 228 22.18 1.69 1.16
CA ILE A 228 21.59 1.00 2.31
C ILE A 228 20.62 -0.08 1.81
N VAL A 229 20.79 -1.29 2.34
CA VAL A 229 19.98 -2.46 2.01
C VAL A 229 18.94 -2.68 3.11
N HIS A 230 17.67 -2.54 2.73
CA HIS A 230 16.51 -2.87 3.56
C HIS A 230 16.07 -4.30 3.26
N GLN A 231 16.15 -5.18 4.26
CA GLN A 231 15.83 -6.60 4.13
C GLN A 231 14.38 -6.89 4.54
N PHE A 232 13.68 -7.68 3.74
CA PHE A 232 12.31 -8.11 3.98
C PHE A 232 12.19 -9.63 3.84
N ARG A 233 11.22 -10.21 4.54
CA ARG A 233 10.85 -11.62 4.41
C ARG A 233 9.41 -11.73 3.95
N ALA A 234 9.17 -12.64 3.00
CA ALA A 234 7.84 -12.98 2.54
C ALA A 234 7.34 -14.24 3.25
N TYR A 235 6.08 -14.24 3.67
CA TYR A 235 5.43 -15.33 4.38
C TYR A 235 4.09 -15.69 3.74
N ARG A 236 3.67 -16.95 3.92
CA ARG A 236 2.34 -17.46 3.55
C ARG A 236 1.74 -18.31 4.64
N SER A 237 0.42 -18.40 4.64
CA SER A 237 -0.29 -19.43 5.40
C SER A 237 0.14 -20.82 4.92
N ARG A 238 0.37 -21.72 5.86
CA ARG A 238 0.79 -23.10 5.61
C ARG A 238 -0.25 -23.82 4.76
N GLY A 239 0.19 -24.48 3.70
CA GLY A 239 -0.68 -25.12 2.71
C GLY A 239 -1.31 -24.16 1.68
N ALA A 240 -1.24 -22.85 1.88
CA ALA A 240 -1.78 -21.84 0.95
C ALA A 240 -0.73 -21.35 -0.06
N GLY A 241 -0.12 -22.29 -0.80
CA GLY A 241 0.93 -21.97 -1.78
C GLY A 241 2.30 -21.67 -1.17
N ASP A 242 2.57 -22.20 0.02
CA ASP A 242 3.82 -22.10 0.78
C ASP A 242 5.02 -22.81 0.13
N THR A 243 4.80 -23.58 -0.93
CA THR A 243 5.87 -24.19 -1.75
C THR A 243 6.40 -23.28 -2.86
N LYS A 244 5.73 -22.16 -3.15
CA LYS A 244 6.11 -21.23 -4.22
C LYS A 244 6.92 -20.07 -3.67
N THR A 245 8.13 -19.88 -4.19
CA THR A 245 9.03 -18.81 -3.77
C THR A 245 8.53 -17.42 -4.19
N VAL A 246 8.78 -16.44 -3.32
CA VAL A 246 8.61 -15.00 -3.60
C VAL A 246 10.00 -14.37 -3.74
N ALA A 247 10.20 -13.57 -4.77
CA ALA A 247 11.46 -12.90 -5.04
C ALA A 247 11.21 -11.47 -5.53
N LEU A 248 12.18 -10.57 -5.36
CA LEU A 248 12.11 -9.25 -5.96
C LEU A 248 12.21 -9.37 -7.48
N LYS A 249 11.43 -8.57 -8.21
CA LYS A 249 11.58 -8.41 -9.66
C LYS A 249 12.78 -7.48 -9.92
N GLU A 250 13.49 -7.77 -11.00
CA GLU A 250 14.52 -6.85 -11.51
C GLU A 250 13.88 -5.46 -11.76
N PRO A 251 14.58 -4.35 -11.43
CA PRO A 251 14.12 -3.02 -11.76
C PRO A 251 13.79 -2.95 -13.25
N ARG A 252 12.58 -2.50 -13.60
CA ARG A 252 12.26 -2.19 -15.00
C ARG A 252 13.10 -1.00 -15.41
N SER A 253 14.00 -1.21 -16.38
CA SER A 253 14.79 -0.17 -17.07
C SER A 253 13.89 0.83 -17.78
#